data_AF-D3D7D5-F1
#
_entry.id   AF-D3D7D5-F1
#
_cell.length_a   1.000
_cell.length_b   1.000
_cell.length_c   1.000
_cell.angle_alpha   90.00
_cell.angle_beta   90.00
_cell.angle_gamma   90.00
#
_symmetry.space_group_name_H-M   'P 1'
#
loop_
_entity.id
_entity.type
_entity.pdbx_description
1 polymer ?
#
loop_
_entity_poly.entity_id
_entity_poly.type
_entity_poly.pdbx_seq_one_letter_code
_entity_poly.pdbx_strand_id
1 'polypeptide(L)'
;MSTGSETPAAPAGPLHPPPPPPPPGWYPDPGDAGRQRWWTGTAWGPTTSMGTPVAAVAPPPAPPAPPAGWAPPLPLAGAPSVPAGSPPSWSPSAPAPKPKDVLREAAKEPTAWAVAAAPLAGLFAGLIIGAALPELGVSSAVALGVVIGWACGLFLAVVDHRVLRNLGEDPAHWALAFLSPWVYLLGRAVCRRPAPWTTWAAFGLCAMLTVLSFVVSKPLTGSVLTSNAVFNRDRVQQDIAAEIRRQTGVTATVSCPADPPMSAGSTFRCVAEGGGERTFVVVTVEDNSGSYTWMTL
;
A
#
# COMPACT_ATOMS: atom_id res chain seq x y z
N MET A 1 17.68 -28.52 13.37
CA MET A 1 16.47 -29.17 13.91
C MET A 1 15.43 -28.08 14.11
N SER A 2 14.56 -27.85 13.12
CA SER A 2 13.44 -26.90 13.24
C SER A 2 12.15 -27.70 13.33
N THR A 3 11.48 -27.62 14.48
CA THR A 3 10.17 -28.20 14.73
C THR A 3 9.11 -27.27 14.18
N GLY A 4 8.50 -27.63 13.05
CA GLY A 4 7.32 -26.98 12.50
C GLY A 4 6.07 -27.43 13.26
N SER A 5 5.32 -26.48 13.80
CA SER A 5 4.02 -26.68 14.43
C SER A 5 2.91 -26.60 13.37
N GLU A 6 2.39 -27.75 12.94
CA GLU A 6 1.20 -27.85 12.09
C GLU A 6 -0.08 -27.69 12.92
N THR A 7 -0.92 -26.73 12.53
CA THR A 7 -2.25 -26.50 13.09
C THR A 7 -3.23 -27.55 12.54
N PRO A 8 -4.01 -28.25 13.38
CA PRO A 8 -4.98 -29.24 12.91
C PRO A 8 -6.12 -28.60 12.12
N ALA A 9 -6.36 -29.12 10.91
CA ALA A 9 -7.44 -28.71 10.03
C ALA A 9 -8.82 -29.06 10.61
N ALA A 10 -9.75 -28.10 10.55
CA ALA A 10 -11.13 -28.29 10.99
C ALA A 10 -11.89 -29.26 10.06
N PRO A 11 -12.81 -30.10 10.59
CA PRO A 11 -13.58 -31.04 9.80
C PRO A 11 -14.53 -30.31 8.84
N ALA A 12 -14.47 -30.69 7.56
CA ALA A 12 -15.38 -30.20 6.52
C ALA A 12 -16.82 -30.64 6.83
N GLY A 13 -17.71 -29.67 7.04
CA GLY A 13 -19.15 -29.92 7.20
C GLY A 13 -19.79 -30.48 5.91
N PRO A 14 -20.98 -31.10 6.02
CA PRO A 14 -21.69 -31.67 4.88
C PRO A 14 -21.98 -30.62 3.81
N LEU A 15 -21.52 -30.88 2.59
CA LEU A 15 -21.74 -30.03 1.43
C LEU A 15 -23.23 -30.03 1.07
N HIS A 16 -23.92 -28.93 1.33
CA HIS A 16 -25.25 -28.72 0.76
C HIS A 16 -25.15 -28.59 -0.77
N PRO A 17 -26.03 -29.24 -1.54
CA PRO A 17 -26.06 -29.04 -2.99
C PRO A 17 -26.36 -27.56 -3.31
N PRO A 18 -25.76 -26.99 -4.35
CA PRO A 18 -26.05 -25.63 -4.77
C PRO A 18 -27.53 -25.50 -5.14
N PRO A 19 -28.16 -24.34 -4.88
CA PRO A 19 -29.53 -24.09 -5.30
C PRO A 19 -29.65 -24.17 -6.83
N PRO A 20 -30.81 -24.60 -7.36
CA PRO A 20 -31.04 -24.65 -8.80
C PRO A 20 -30.96 -23.25 -9.43
N PRO A 21 -30.45 -23.12 -10.66
CA PRO A 21 -30.36 -21.83 -11.34
C PRO A 21 -31.75 -21.24 -11.62
N PRO A 22 -31.87 -19.90 -11.69
CA PRO A 22 -33.14 -19.25 -11.97
C PRO A 22 -33.63 -19.55 -13.40
N PRO A 23 -34.95 -19.61 -13.63
CA PRO A 23 -35.52 -19.89 -14.94
C PRO A 23 -35.25 -18.74 -15.93
N PRO A 24 -35.34 -18.99 -17.25
CA PRO A 24 -35.15 -17.96 -18.27
C PRO A 24 -36.13 -16.79 -18.11
N GLY A 25 -35.65 -15.55 -18.22
CA GLY A 25 -36.46 -14.36 -17.97
C GLY A 25 -35.67 -13.05 -17.99
N TRP A 26 -36.35 -11.91 -17.82
CA TRP A 26 -35.71 -10.60 -17.65
C TRP A 26 -35.31 -10.40 -16.19
N TYR A 27 -34.04 -10.09 -15.95
CA TYR A 27 -33.51 -9.79 -14.61
C TYR A 27 -32.73 -8.47 -14.63
N PRO A 28 -32.55 -7.81 -13.47
CA PRO A 28 -31.70 -6.63 -13.36
C PRO A 28 -30.29 -6.90 -13.89
N ASP A 29 -29.75 -6.01 -14.73
CA ASP A 29 -28.40 -6.17 -15.28
C ASP A 29 -27.37 -5.90 -14.17
N PRO A 30 -26.49 -6.85 -13.81
CA PRO A 30 -25.48 -6.64 -12.77
C PRO A 30 -24.46 -5.55 -13.14
N GLY A 31 -24.34 -5.20 -14.43
CA GLY A 31 -23.49 -4.10 -14.89
C GLY A 31 -24.16 -2.73 -14.90
N ASP A 32 -25.50 -2.65 -14.79
CA ASP A 32 -26.24 -1.40 -14.84
C ASP A 32 -27.62 -1.53 -14.16
N ALA A 33 -27.75 -0.94 -12.97
CA ALA A 33 -28.96 -1.02 -12.15
C ALA A 33 -30.22 -0.40 -12.82
N GLY A 34 -30.07 0.38 -13.89
CA GLY A 34 -31.18 0.96 -14.64
C GLY A 34 -31.72 0.08 -15.77
N ARG A 35 -31.09 -1.07 -16.05
CA ARG A 35 -31.40 -1.90 -17.21
C ARG A 35 -31.76 -3.33 -16.80
N GLN A 36 -32.55 -3.98 -17.63
CA GLN A 36 -32.79 -5.41 -17.52
C GLN A 36 -32.06 -6.13 -18.64
N ARG A 37 -31.54 -7.31 -18.34
CA ARG A 37 -30.92 -8.22 -19.31
C ARG A 37 -31.64 -9.56 -19.27
N TRP A 38 -31.80 -10.17 -20.43
CA TRP A 38 -32.44 -11.49 -20.52
C TRP A 38 -31.48 -12.58 -20.04
N TRP A 39 -31.90 -13.44 -19.12
CA TRP A 39 -31.21 -14.66 -18.70
C TRP A 39 -31.80 -15.84 -19.44
N THR A 40 -30.96 -16.70 -20.03
CA THR A 40 -31.40 -17.86 -20.82
C THR A 40 -31.56 -19.14 -19.99
N GLY A 41 -31.31 -19.09 -18.68
CA GLY A 41 -31.20 -20.28 -17.82
C GLY A 41 -29.75 -20.73 -17.61
N THR A 42 -28.86 -20.39 -18.55
CA THR A 42 -27.43 -20.78 -18.50
C THR A 42 -26.47 -19.61 -18.72
N ALA A 43 -26.90 -18.55 -19.40
CA ALA A 43 -26.09 -17.37 -19.65
C ALA A 43 -26.93 -16.10 -19.80
N TRP A 44 -26.29 -14.94 -19.70
CA TRP A 44 -26.90 -13.66 -20.01
C TRP A 44 -26.94 -13.44 -21.53
N GLY A 45 -28.11 -13.12 -22.07
CA GLY A 45 -28.31 -12.78 -23.47
C GLY A 45 -27.78 -11.38 -23.83
N PRO A 46 -27.59 -11.09 -25.13
CA PRO A 46 -27.04 -9.81 -25.60
C PRO A 46 -28.05 -8.66 -25.52
N THR A 47 -29.35 -8.95 -25.39
CA THR A 47 -30.41 -7.95 -25.41
C THR A 47 -30.59 -7.32 -24.03
N THR A 48 -30.42 -6.00 -23.96
CA THR A 48 -30.78 -5.18 -22.81
C THR A 48 -32.04 -4.37 -23.12
N SER A 49 -32.97 -4.32 -22.17
CA SER A 49 -34.13 -3.43 -22.23
C SER A 49 -34.01 -2.32 -21.18
N MET A 50 -34.45 -1.12 -21.51
CA MET A 50 -34.64 -0.06 -20.51
C MET A 50 -35.76 -0.54 -19.59
N GLY A 51 -35.42 -0.86 -18.34
CA GLY A 51 -36.41 -1.30 -17.38
C GLY A 51 -37.40 -0.18 -17.15
N THR A 52 -38.68 -0.38 -17.47
CA THR A 52 -39.72 0.36 -16.75
C THR A 52 -39.47 0.05 -15.26
N PRO A 53 -39.42 1.05 -14.35
CA PRO A 53 -39.26 0.76 -12.93
C PRO A 53 -40.33 -0.25 -12.55
N VAL A 54 -39.93 -1.49 -12.32
CA VAL A 54 -40.85 -2.58 -12.02
C VAL A 54 -41.40 -2.23 -10.65
N ALA A 55 -42.61 -1.67 -10.63
CA ALA A 55 -43.44 -1.69 -9.44
C ALA A 55 -43.39 -3.13 -8.94
N ALA A 56 -42.87 -3.33 -7.72
CA ALA A 56 -42.57 -4.62 -7.14
C ALA A 56 -43.62 -5.64 -7.59
N VAL A 57 -43.17 -6.68 -8.31
CA VAL A 57 -44.04 -7.75 -8.80
C VAL A 57 -44.88 -8.19 -7.61
N ALA A 58 -46.20 -8.01 -7.69
CA ALA A 58 -47.11 -8.48 -6.67
C ALA A 58 -46.80 -9.97 -6.43
N PRO A 59 -46.74 -10.42 -5.17
CA PRO A 59 -46.40 -11.80 -4.86
C PRO A 59 -47.28 -12.75 -5.70
N PRO A 60 -46.71 -13.85 -6.23
CA PRO A 60 -47.46 -14.78 -7.06
C PRO A 60 -48.75 -15.21 -6.33
N PRO A 61 -49.87 -15.36 -7.06
CA PRO A 61 -51.11 -15.83 -6.45
C PRO A 61 -50.85 -17.14 -5.71
N ALA A 62 -51.36 -17.24 -4.49
CA ALA A 62 -51.18 -18.41 -3.63
C ALA A 62 -51.52 -19.68 -4.43
N PRO A 63 -50.71 -20.75 -4.33
CA PRO A 63 -51.00 -22.01 -5.01
C PRO A 63 -52.39 -22.51 -4.61
N PRO A 64 -53.14 -23.14 -5.53
CA PRO A 64 -54.45 -23.69 -5.22
C PRO A 64 -54.34 -24.66 -4.04
N ALA A 65 -55.29 -24.57 -3.11
CA ALA A 65 -55.34 -25.45 -1.95
C ALA A 65 -55.28 -26.92 -2.40
N PRO A 66 -54.51 -27.78 -1.72
CA PRO A 66 -54.46 -29.19 -2.05
C PRO A 66 -55.87 -29.81 -1.93
N PRO A 67 -56.20 -30.81 -2.77
CA PRO A 67 -57.49 -31.48 -2.71
C PRO A 67 -57.70 -32.09 -1.32
N ALA A 68 -58.92 -31.91 -0.78
CA ALA A 68 -59.32 -32.46 0.51
C ALA A 68 -59.15 -34.00 0.49
N GLY A 69 -58.12 -34.52 1.16
CA GLY A 69 -57.86 -35.97 1.23
C GLY A 69 -56.38 -36.37 1.30
N TRP A 70 -55.44 -35.46 1.03
CA TRP A 70 -54.02 -35.78 1.16
C TRP A 70 -53.53 -35.62 2.62
N ALA A 71 -53.47 -36.73 3.35
CA ALA A 71 -52.83 -36.79 4.67
C ALA A 71 -51.34 -37.10 4.47
N PRO A 72 -50.41 -36.21 4.85
CA PRO A 72 -48.99 -36.52 4.79
C PRO A 72 -48.66 -37.65 5.80
N PRO A 73 -47.65 -38.50 5.49
CA PRO A 73 -47.20 -39.53 6.42
C PRO A 73 -46.71 -38.88 7.72
N LEU A 74 -47.15 -39.44 8.85
CA LEU A 74 -46.79 -39.00 10.20
C LEU A 74 -45.27 -38.84 10.35
N PRO A 75 -44.75 -37.68 10.77
CA PRO A 75 -43.33 -37.51 11.01
C PRO A 75 -42.90 -38.34 12.21
N LEU A 76 -41.81 -39.09 12.04
CA LEU A 76 -41.12 -39.82 13.12
C LEU A 76 -40.82 -38.87 14.29
N ALA A 77 -41.22 -39.28 15.49
CA ALA A 77 -41.00 -38.55 16.74
C ALA A 77 -39.49 -38.34 16.98
N GLY A 78 -39.02 -37.10 16.85
CA GLY A 78 -37.62 -36.76 17.13
C GLY A 78 -37.10 -35.42 16.59
N ALA A 79 -37.81 -34.77 15.66
CA ALA A 79 -37.40 -33.44 15.20
C ALA A 79 -37.84 -32.34 16.19
N PRO A 80 -36.98 -31.36 16.52
CA PRO A 80 -37.38 -30.22 17.34
C PRO A 80 -38.50 -29.45 16.64
N SER A 81 -39.62 -29.30 17.33
CA SER A 81 -40.80 -28.58 16.90
C SER A 81 -40.49 -27.11 16.67
N VAL A 82 -40.24 -26.72 15.41
CA VAL A 82 -40.28 -25.33 15.00
C VAL A 82 -41.75 -24.90 15.04
N PRO A 83 -42.14 -23.89 15.83
CA PRO A 83 -43.53 -23.47 15.95
C PRO A 83 -44.08 -23.00 14.59
N ALA A 84 -44.93 -23.82 14.00
CA ALA A 84 -45.67 -23.52 12.79
C ALA A 84 -46.76 -22.48 13.13
N GLY A 85 -46.45 -21.19 12.93
CA GLY A 85 -47.46 -20.15 13.17
C GLY A 85 -46.97 -18.71 13.24
N SER A 86 -45.71 -18.40 12.93
CA SER A 86 -45.33 -17.01 12.71
C SER A 86 -45.59 -16.66 11.24
N PRO A 87 -46.56 -15.76 10.91
CA PRO A 87 -46.67 -15.25 9.54
C PRO A 87 -45.33 -14.64 9.15
N PRO A 88 -44.95 -14.65 7.85
CA PRO A 88 -43.76 -13.96 7.40
C PRO A 88 -43.87 -12.51 7.85
N SER A 89 -43.14 -12.14 8.90
CA SER A 89 -43.04 -10.75 9.33
C SER A 89 -42.35 -10.05 8.17
N TRP A 90 -43.13 -9.35 7.35
CA TRP A 90 -42.63 -8.39 6.39
C TRP A 90 -41.79 -7.42 7.21
N SER A 91 -40.47 -7.66 7.26
CA SER A 91 -39.54 -6.69 7.82
C SER A 91 -39.75 -5.45 6.96
N PRO A 92 -40.28 -4.34 7.51
CA PRO A 92 -40.50 -3.15 6.73
C PRO A 92 -39.17 -2.81 6.07
N SER A 93 -39.17 -2.75 4.73
CA SER A 93 -37.99 -2.45 3.95
C SER A 93 -37.30 -1.26 4.60
N ALA A 94 -36.03 -1.44 4.99
CA ALA A 94 -35.29 -0.39 5.67
C ALA A 94 -35.49 0.91 4.89
N PRO A 95 -35.92 2.00 5.55
CA PRO A 95 -36.22 3.25 4.85
C PRO A 95 -35.01 3.66 4.04
N ALA A 96 -35.23 4.05 2.77
CA ALA A 96 -34.16 4.47 1.89
C ALA A 96 -33.28 5.52 2.60
N PRO A 97 -31.94 5.40 2.54
CA PRO A 97 -31.03 6.32 3.20
C PRO A 97 -31.32 7.74 2.70
N LYS A 98 -31.32 8.72 3.61
CA LYS A 98 -31.61 10.10 3.21
C LYS A 98 -30.45 10.58 2.32
N PRO A 99 -30.68 11.42 1.29
CA PRO A 99 -29.62 11.90 0.40
C PRO A 99 -28.41 12.52 1.14
N LYS A 100 -28.68 13.17 2.28
CA LYS A 100 -27.64 13.72 3.17
C LYS A 100 -26.71 12.65 3.77
N ASP A 101 -27.21 11.45 4.01
CA ASP A 101 -26.45 10.34 4.57
C ASP A 101 -25.54 9.75 3.47
N VAL A 102 -26.03 9.70 2.22
CA VAL A 102 -25.23 9.29 1.05
C VAL A 102 -24.10 10.29 0.77
N LEU A 103 -24.39 11.59 0.77
CA LEU A 103 -23.37 12.63 0.60
C LEU A 103 -22.34 12.64 1.74
N ARG A 104 -22.81 12.42 2.97
CA ARG A 104 -21.93 12.31 4.14
C ARG A 104 -21.00 11.10 4.05
N GLU A 105 -21.47 9.98 3.49
CA GLU A 105 -20.66 8.79 3.30
C GLU A 105 -19.63 8.96 2.17
N ALA A 106 -20.03 9.56 1.05
CA ALA A 106 -19.14 9.89 -0.06
C ALA A 106 -18.02 10.87 0.35
N ALA A 107 -18.28 11.79 1.27
CA ALA A 107 -17.28 12.77 1.75
C ALA A 107 -16.20 12.17 2.66
N LYS A 108 -16.38 10.97 3.21
CA LYS A 108 -15.44 10.36 4.18
C LYS A 108 -14.27 9.62 3.54
N GLU A 109 -14.44 9.13 2.33
CA GLU A 109 -13.41 8.39 1.59
C GLU A 109 -12.27 9.26 1.03
N PRO A 110 -12.52 10.43 0.39
CA PRO A 110 -11.46 11.17 -0.28
C PRO A 110 -10.40 11.74 0.67
N THR A 111 -10.77 12.08 1.91
CA THR A 111 -9.81 12.63 2.89
C THR A 111 -8.80 11.58 3.36
N ALA A 112 -9.22 10.31 3.51
CA ALA A 112 -8.34 9.21 3.86
C ALA A 112 -7.30 8.95 2.76
N TRP A 113 -7.74 8.95 1.50
CA TRP A 113 -6.87 8.79 0.34
C TRP A 113 -5.92 9.97 0.16
N ALA A 114 -6.36 11.19 0.45
CA ALA A 114 -5.49 12.37 0.42
C ALA A 114 -4.32 12.24 1.40
N VAL A 115 -4.59 11.84 2.66
CA VAL A 115 -3.54 11.61 3.66
C VAL A 115 -2.60 10.48 3.21
N ALA A 116 -3.14 9.39 2.66
CA ALA A 116 -2.34 8.26 2.18
C ALA A 116 -1.40 8.65 1.02
N ALA A 117 -1.78 9.63 0.21
CA ALA A 117 -1.00 10.13 -0.92
C ALA A 117 0.08 11.16 -0.54
N ALA A 118 0.15 11.61 0.72
CA ALA A 118 1.12 12.62 1.17
C ALA A 118 2.60 12.29 0.84
N PRO A 119 3.08 11.03 0.93
CA PRO A 119 4.45 10.69 0.52
C PRO A 119 4.75 11.00 -0.95
N LEU A 120 3.76 10.88 -1.84
CA LEU A 120 3.91 11.18 -3.26
C LEU A 120 4.13 12.68 -3.49
N ALA A 121 3.47 13.53 -2.72
CA ALA A 121 3.69 14.98 -2.78
C ALA A 121 5.13 15.34 -2.38
N GLY A 122 5.69 14.67 -1.36
CA GLY A 122 7.09 14.84 -0.96
C GLY A 122 8.07 14.37 -2.04
N LEU A 123 7.81 13.22 -2.67
CA LEU A 123 8.65 12.70 -3.75
C LEU A 123 8.64 13.64 -4.96
N PHE A 124 7.46 14.12 -5.36
CA PHE A 124 7.32 15.08 -6.45
C PHE A 124 8.01 16.42 -6.14
N ALA A 125 7.86 16.93 -4.92
CA ALA A 125 8.57 18.13 -4.48
C ALA A 125 10.10 17.94 -4.52
N GLY A 126 10.61 16.80 -4.06
CA GLY A 126 12.04 16.48 -4.12
C GLY A 126 12.59 16.44 -5.56
N LEU A 127 11.83 15.85 -6.50
CA LEU A 127 12.18 15.85 -7.92
C LEU A 127 12.22 17.25 -8.51
N ILE A 128 11.21 18.08 -8.23
CA ILE A 128 11.17 19.47 -8.69
C ILE A 128 12.35 20.27 -8.12
N ILE A 129 12.64 20.14 -6.83
CA ILE A 129 13.75 20.85 -6.18
C ILE A 129 15.09 20.42 -6.79
N GLY A 130 15.31 19.12 -6.99
CA GLY A 130 16.54 18.61 -7.61
C GLY A 130 16.73 19.10 -9.05
N ALA A 131 15.64 19.23 -9.81
CA ALA A 131 15.69 19.75 -11.18
C ALA A 131 15.85 21.28 -11.24
N ALA A 132 15.21 22.02 -10.33
CA ALA A 132 15.22 23.48 -10.32
C ALA A 132 16.48 24.07 -9.66
N LEU A 133 17.10 23.34 -8.71
CA LEU A 133 18.22 23.80 -7.89
C LEU A 133 19.34 22.75 -7.83
N PRO A 134 20.09 22.54 -8.93
CA PRO A 134 21.13 21.51 -9.00
C PRO A 134 22.26 21.73 -7.97
N GLU A 135 22.53 22.98 -7.59
CA GLU A 135 23.56 23.36 -6.62
C GLU A 135 23.33 22.79 -5.20
N LEU A 136 22.09 22.42 -4.87
CA LEU A 136 21.77 21.86 -3.56
C LEU A 136 22.23 20.40 -3.40
N GLY A 137 22.54 19.72 -4.51
CA GLY A 137 22.82 18.30 -4.53
C GLY A 137 21.59 17.43 -4.26
N VAL A 138 21.66 16.17 -4.71
CA VAL A 138 20.53 15.21 -4.63
C VAL A 138 20.08 14.98 -3.19
N SER A 139 21.03 14.90 -2.24
CA SER A 139 20.72 14.65 -0.82
C SER A 139 19.86 15.75 -0.21
N SER A 140 20.17 17.02 -0.46
CA SER A 140 19.40 18.15 0.06
C SER A 140 18.03 18.24 -0.60
N ALA A 141 17.94 17.99 -1.91
CA ALA A 141 16.67 17.95 -2.63
C ALA A 141 15.73 16.87 -2.09
N VAL A 142 16.25 15.66 -1.84
CA VAL A 142 15.49 14.57 -1.22
C VAL A 142 15.06 14.92 0.20
N ALA A 143 15.96 15.47 1.02
CA ALA A 143 15.64 15.87 2.39
C ALA A 143 14.52 16.91 2.44
N LEU A 144 14.57 17.94 1.58
CA LEU A 144 13.51 18.95 1.47
C LEU A 144 12.19 18.34 0.99
N GLY A 145 12.23 17.42 0.01
CA GLY A 145 11.05 16.69 -0.43
C GLY A 145 10.39 15.90 0.71
N VAL A 146 11.17 15.21 1.54
CA VAL A 146 10.66 14.48 2.72
C VAL A 146 10.01 15.42 3.72
N VAL A 147 10.64 16.57 4.02
CA VAL A 147 10.07 17.58 4.94
C VAL A 147 8.75 18.13 4.41
N ILE A 148 8.66 18.43 3.12
CA ILE A 148 7.44 18.92 2.46
C ILE A 148 6.33 17.85 2.51
N GLY A 149 6.65 16.59 2.20
CA GLY A 149 5.70 15.48 2.27
C GLY A 149 5.18 15.27 3.70
N TRP A 150 6.05 15.37 4.70
CA TRP A 150 5.68 15.29 6.11
C TRP A 150 4.75 16.44 6.52
N ALA A 151 5.09 17.69 6.17
CA ALA A 151 4.27 18.86 6.47
C ALA A 151 2.89 18.78 5.79
N CYS A 152 2.85 18.33 4.53
CA CYS A 152 1.62 18.10 3.79
C CYS A 152 0.74 17.03 4.46
N GLY A 153 1.34 15.91 4.88
CA GLY A 153 0.64 14.85 5.62
C GLY A 153 0.06 15.34 6.95
N LEU A 154 0.82 16.14 7.70
CA LEU A 154 0.36 16.75 8.95
C LEU A 154 -0.84 17.69 8.71
N PHE A 155 -0.75 18.55 7.69
CA PHE A 155 -1.84 19.45 7.32
C PHE A 155 -3.11 18.69 6.93
N LEU A 156 -2.98 17.65 6.08
CA LEU A 156 -4.11 16.82 5.66
C LEU A 156 -4.75 16.06 6.83
N ALA A 157 -3.95 15.58 7.80
CA ALA A 157 -4.47 14.98 9.02
C ALA A 157 -5.27 15.97 9.89
N VAL A 158 -4.84 17.24 9.97
CA VAL A 158 -5.60 18.30 10.67
C VAL A 158 -6.92 18.60 9.95
N VAL A 159 -6.91 18.67 8.62
CA VAL A 159 -8.13 18.88 7.82
C VAL A 159 -9.09 17.70 8.04
N ASP A 160 -8.60 16.47 7.93
CA ASP A 160 -9.39 15.26 8.15
C ASP A 160 -10.01 15.23 9.55
N HIS A 161 -9.22 15.50 10.60
CA HIS A 161 -9.70 15.60 11.98
C HIS A 161 -10.83 16.62 12.15
N ARG A 162 -10.70 17.81 11.52
CA ARG A 162 -11.74 18.85 11.55
C ARG A 162 -13.00 18.42 10.82
N VAL A 163 -12.88 17.81 9.64
CA VAL A 163 -14.01 17.31 8.87
C VAL A 163 -14.76 16.24 9.66
N LEU A 164 -14.06 15.29 10.27
CA LEU A 164 -14.68 14.22 11.05
C LEU A 164 -15.39 14.73 12.30
N ARG A 165 -14.80 15.71 13.01
CA ARG A 165 -15.48 16.37 14.13
C ARG A 165 -16.74 17.12 13.70
N ASN A 166 -16.71 17.80 12.55
CA ASN A 166 -17.88 18.50 12.02
C ASN A 166 -19.01 17.54 11.63
N LEU A 167 -18.68 16.27 11.33
CA LEU A 167 -19.66 15.22 11.07
C LEU A 167 -20.24 14.58 12.34
N GLY A 168 -19.73 14.95 13.53
CA GLY A 168 -20.13 14.40 14.82
C GLY A 168 -19.51 13.04 15.14
N GLU A 169 -18.41 12.69 14.47
CA GLU A 169 -17.61 11.53 14.82
C GLU A 169 -16.50 11.92 15.81
N ASP A 170 -16.04 10.95 16.61
CA ASP A 170 -14.88 11.09 17.49
C ASP A 170 -13.61 10.53 16.81
N PRO A 171 -12.89 11.33 15.99
CA PRO A 171 -11.67 10.88 15.34
C PRO A 171 -10.51 10.75 16.32
N ALA A 172 -9.51 9.95 15.92
CA ALA A 172 -8.22 9.91 16.58
C ALA A 172 -7.57 11.30 16.57
N HIS A 173 -6.80 11.63 17.61
CA HIS A 173 -6.17 12.94 17.72
C HIS A 173 -5.16 13.15 16.58
N TRP A 174 -5.27 14.28 15.88
CA TRP A 174 -4.35 14.67 14.79
C TRP A 174 -2.85 14.61 15.15
N ALA A 175 -2.51 14.70 16.44
CA ALA A 175 -1.13 14.65 16.92
C ALA A 175 -0.41 13.33 16.60
N LEU A 176 -1.15 12.24 16.35
CA LEU A 176 -0.58 10.98 15.88
C LEU A 176 0.16 11.13 14.54
N ALA A 177 -0.18 12.14 13.74
CA ALA A 177 0.50 12.42 12.48
C ALA A 177 1.93 12.97 12.67
N PHE A 178 2.30 13.48 13.86
CA PHE A 178 3.69 13.88 14.14
C PHE A 178 4.65 12.70 14.07
N LEU A 179 4.23 11.51 14.50
CA LEU A 179 5.05 10.30 14.39
C LEU A 179 5.16 9.89 12.93
N SER A 180 4.02 9.77 12.25
CA SER A 180 3.96 9.52 10.82
C SER A 180 2.52 9.58 10.29
N PRO A 181 2.29 9.90 9.00
CA PRO A 181 0.96 9.81 8.39
C PRO A 181 0.29 8.43 8.54
N TRP A 182 1.05 7.34 8.48
CA TRP A 182 0.49 5.99 8.65
C TRP A 182 0.04 5.70 10.09
N VAL A 183 0.67 6.30 11.10
CA VAL A 183 0.28 6.16 12.52
C VAL A 183 -1.08 6.81 12.76
N TYR A 184 -1.32 7.96 12.12
CA TYR A 184 -2.63 8.61 12.15
C TYR A 184 -3.73 7.75 11.50
N LEU A 185 -3.47 7.16 10.32
CA LEU A 185 -4.42 6.27 9.64
C LEU A 185 -4.72 5.01 10.46
N LEU A 186 -3.71 4.46 11.15
CA LEU A 186 -3.90 3.35 12.08
C LEU A 186 -4.81 3.74 13.25
N GLY A 187 -4.56 4.90 13.88
CA GLY A 187 -5.41 5.42 14.94
C GLY A 187 -6.86 5.59 14.48
N ARG A 188 -7.07 6.14 13.28
CA ARG A 188 -8.39 6.30 12.68
C ARG A 188 -9.09 4.95 12.44
N ALA A 189 -8.36 3.94 11.93
CA ALA A 189 -8.90 2.60 11.71
C ALA A 189 -9.31 1.91 13.03
N VAL A 190 -8.56 2.13 14.11
CA VAL A 190 -8.85 1.54 15.43
C VAL A 190 -10.06 2.22 16.09
N CYS A 191 -10.20 3.54 15.98
CA CYS A 191 -11.33 4.28 16.57
C CYS A 191 -12.68 3.97 15.89
N ARG A 192 -12.67 3.70 14.58
CA ARG A 192 -13.89 3.38 13.82
C ARG A 192 -14.14 1.87 13.74
N ARG A 193 -14.50 1.19 14.83
CA ARG A 193 -14.90 -0.24 14.74
C ARG A 193 -16.41 -0.40 14.51
N PRO A 194 -16.85 -1.17 13.48
CA PRO A 194 -16.06 -1.84 12.44
C PRO A 194 -15.57 -0.86 11.35
N ALA A 195 -14.28 -0.96 10.99
CA ALA A 195 -13.68 -0.04 10.03
C ALA A 195 -13.97 -0.52 8.61
N PRO A 196 -14.33 0.39 7.68
CA PRO A 196 -14.50 0.01 6.29
C PRO A 196 -13.15 -0.45 5.72
N TRP A 197 -13.18 -1.45 4.85
CA TRP A 197 -11.99 -2.01 4.19
C TRP A 197 -11.12 -0.94 3.51
N THR A 198 -11.73 0.12 2.98
CA THR A 198 -11.05 1.25 2.35
C THR A 198 -10.08 1.96 3.30
N THR A 199 -10.38 2.03 4.60
CA THR A 199 -9.47 2.62 5.59
C THR A 199 -8.22 1.76 5.78
N TRP A 200 -8.37 0.43 5.78
CA TRP A 200 -7.24 -0.51 5.85
C TRP A 200 -6.40 -0.49 4.58
N ALA A 201 -7.03 -0.38 3.41
CA ALA A 201 -6.32 -0.24 2.14
C ALA A 201 -5.47 1.04 2.08
N ALA A 202 -6.04 2.18 2.51
CA ALA A 202 -5.32 3.46 2.56
C ALA A 202 -4.12 3.41 3.52
N PHE A 203 -4.29 2.78 4.70
CA PHE A 203 -3.19 2.52 5.64
C PHE A 203 -2.09 1.66 5.00
N GLY A 204 -2.45 0.53 4.39
CA GLY A 204 -1.50 -0.39 3.76
C GLY A 204 -0.69 0.29 2.65
N LEU A 205 -1.36 1.08 1.79
CA LEU A 205 -0.68 1.83 0.74
C LEU A 205 0.29 2.88 1.32
N CYS A 206 -0.14 3.66 2.31
CA CYS A 206 0.71 4.68 2.93
C CYS A 206 1.95 4.07 3.60
N ALA A 207 1.78 2.97 4.34
CA ALA A 207 2.88 2.24 4.95
C ALA A 207 3.84 1.67 3.90
N MET A 208 3.32 1.06 2.82
CA MET A 208 4.11 0.51 1.73
C MET A 208 4.93 1.60 1.01
N LEU A 209 4.31 2.75 0.69
CA LEU A 209 5.00 3.88 0.07
C LEU A 209 6.11 4.43 0.97
N THR A 210 5.85 4.55 2.27
CA THR A 210 6.86 5.02 3.24
C THR A 210 8.06 4.06 3.29
N VAL A 211 7.82 2.75 3.37
CA VAL A 211 8.87 1.73 3.36
C VAL A 211 9.64 1.76 2.05
N LEU A 212 8.95 1.87 0.91
CA LEU A 212 9.57 1.96 -0.41
C LEU A 212 10.48 3.19 -0.51
N SER A 213 10.03 4.35 -0.06
CA SER A 213 10.86 5.56 0.01
C SER A 213 12.12 5.32 0.84
N PHE A 214 12.00 4.72 2.04
CA PHE A 214 13.18 4.39 2.85
C PHE A 214 14.15 3.42 2.16
N VAL A 215 13.63 2.40 1.47
CA VAL A 215 14.46 1.41 0.74
C VAL A 215 15.20 2.07 -0.43
N VAL A 216 14.52 2.91 -1.21
CA VAL A 216 15.12 3.64 -2.34
C VAL A 216 16.11 4.71 -1.86
N SER A 217 15.95 5.27 -0.67
CA SER A 217 16.89 6.24 -0.08
C SER A 217 18.18 5.61 0.50
N LYS A 218 18.21 4.31 0.81
CA LYS A 218 19.40 3.62 1.38
C LYS A 218 20.69 3.77 0.57
N PRO A 219 20.72 3.62 -0.77
CA PRO A 219 21.95 3.81 -1.54
C PRO A 219 22.52 5.23 -1.46
N LEU A 220 21.73 6.23 -1.05
CA LEU A 220 22.18 7.63 -0.88
C LEU A 220 22.63 7.94 0.56
N THR A 221 22.08 7.26 1.58
CA THR A 221 22.45 7.51 2.99
C THR A 221 23.73 6.80 3.42
N GLY A 222 24.14 5.75 2.68
CA GLY A 222 25.42 5.09 2.85
C GLY A 222 26.62 6.03 2.68
N SER A 223 26.46 7.13 1.93
CA SER A 223 27.51 8.13 1.68
C SER A 223 27.56 9.26 2.71
N VAL A 224 26.48 9.51 3.47
CA VAL A 224 26.39 10.67 4.39
C VAL A 224 26.69 10.29 5.85
N LEU A 225 26.38 9.06 6.27
CA LEU A 225 26.79 8.56 7.59
C LEU A 225 28.30 8.27 7.67
N THR A 226 29.00 8.31 6.54
CA THR A 226 30.46 8.28 6.44
C THR A 226 31.08 9.66 6.23
N SER A 227 30.39 10.78 6.49
CA SER A 227 31.05 12.10 6.54
C SER A 227 31.97 12.28 7.77
N ASN A 228 32.07 11.27 8.64
CA ASN A 228 33.16 11.09 9.61
C ASN A 228 34.02 9.86 9.31
N ALA A 229 33.92 9.28 8.11
CA ALA A 229 34.88 8.28 7.67
C ALA A 229 36.20 9.02 7.48
N VAL A 230 37.00 9.03 8.55
CA VAL A 230 38.45 9.00 8.49
C VAL A 230 38.80 8.25 7.21
N PHE A 231 39.44 8.94 6.28
CA PHE A 231 39.92 8.38 5.04
C PHE A 231 40.48 6.99 5.31
N ASN A 232 39.76 5.96 4.88
CA ASN A 232 40.18 4.61 5.17
C ASN A 232 41.22 4.24 4.12
N ARG A 233 42.48 4.56 4.44
CA ARG A 233 43.64 4.30 3.58
C ARG A 233 43.66 2.86 3.09
N ASP A 234 43.37 1.91 3.98
CA ASP A 234 43.41 0.49 3.68
C ASP A 234 42.35 0.12 2.62
N ARG A 235 41.16 0.74 2.69
CA ARG A 235 40.11 0.55 1.68
C ARG A 235 40.53 1.10 0.31
N VAL A 236 41.08 2.31 0.26
CA VAL A 236 41.55 2.91 -1.01
C VAL A 236 42.66 2.06 -1.63
N GLN A 237 43.60 1.57 -0.81
CA GLN A 237 44.66 0.67 -1.26
C GLN A 237 44.11 -0.65 -1.82
N GLN A 238 43.13 -1.25 -1.14
CA GLN A 238 42.49 -2.49 -1.58
C GLN A 238 41.70 -2.31 -2.89
N ASP A 239 40.96 -1.21 -3.03
CA ASP A 239 40.16 -0.93 -4.22
C ASP A 239 41.05 -0.68 -5.44
N ILE A 240 42.12 0.12 -5.31
CA ILE A 240 43.08 0.33 -6.41
C ILE A 240 43.79 -0.98 -6.77
N ALA A 241 44.23 -1.76 -5.77
CA ALA A 241 44.89 -3.05 -6.00
C ALA A 241 43.97 -4.06 -6.72
N ALA A 242 42.69 -4.13 -6.31
CA ALA A 242 41.69 -4.98 -6.93
C ALA A 242 41.43 -4.58 -8.39
N GLU A 243 41.39 -3.28 -8.68
CA GLU A 243 41.16 -2.77 -10.03
C GLU A 243 42.37 -2.98 -10.95
N ILE A 244 43.59 -2.72 -10.49
CA ILE A 244 44.82 -3.05 -11.24
C ILE A 244 44.83 -4.54 -11.59
N ARG A 245 44.44 -5.41 -10.63
CA ARG A 245 44.34 -6.85 -10.88
C ARG A 245 43.28 -7.21 -11.91
N ARG A 246 42.12 -6.53 -11.91
CA ARG A 246 41.08 -6.73 -12.92
C ARG A 246 41.54 -6.34 -14.32
N GLN A 247 42.28 -5.24 -14.45
CA GLN A 247 42.71 -4.72 -15.76
C GLN A 247 43.93 -5.44 -16.33
N THR A 248 44.91 -5.77 -15.48
CA THR A 248 46.21 -6.31 -15.92
C THR A 248 46.39 -7.81 -15.64
N GLY A 249 45.56 -8.39 -14.77
CA GLY A 249 45.73 -9.76 -14.27
C GLY A 249 46.85 -9.92 -13.22
N VAL A 250 47.61 -8.86 -12.93
CA VAL A 250 48.74 -8.88 -12.00
C VAL A 250 48.27 -8.54 -10.58
N THR A 251 48.77 -9.25 -9.57
CA THR A 251 48.53 -8.88 -8.17
C THR A 251 49.46 -7.75 -7.78
N ALA A 252 48.90 -6.57 -7.48
CA ALA A 252 49.65 -5.38 -7.07
C ALA A 252 49.41 -5.05 -5.60
N THR A 253 50.43 -4.52 -4.93
CA THR A 253 50.34 -3.94 -3.58
C THR A 253 50.40 -2.42 -3.69
N VAL A 254 49.42 -1.72 -3.12
CA VAL A 254 49.33 -0.25 -3.19
C VAL A 254 49.68 0.36 -1.84
N SER A 255 50.67 1.25 -1.80
CA SER A 255 51.09 2.02 -0.62
C SER A 255 50.75 3.50 -0.76
N CYS A 256 49.81 4.00 0.06
CA CYS A 256 49.43 5.40 0.10
C CYS A 256 50.05 6.12 1.32
N PRO A 257 50.23 7.46 1.29
CA PRO A 257 50.73 8.24 2.42
C PRO A 257 49.88 8.04 3.70
N ALA A 258 50.48 8.21 4.88
CA ALA A 258 49.79 8.06 6.16
C ALA A 258 48.74 9.15 6.40
N ASP A 259 49.06 10.40 6.04
CA ASP A 259 48.18 11.57 6.13
C ASP A 259 48.06 12.24 4.75
N PRO A 260 47.17 11.73 3.86
CA PRO A 260 46.88 12.42 2.61
C PRO A 260 46.05 13.69 2.87
N PRO A 261 46.19 14.73 2.03
CA PRO A 261 45.30 15.89 2.08
C PRO A 261 43.87 15.42 1.77
N MET A 262 42.92 15.89 2.59
CA MET A 262 41.50 15.50 2.53
C MET A 262 40.59 16.61 2.01
N SER A 263 41.17 17.70 1.53
CA SER A 263 40.40 18.79 0.93
C SER A 263 39.89 18.36 -0.43
N ALA A 264 38.61 18.63 -0.74
CA ALA A 264 38.07 18.46 -2.09
C ALA A 264 38.97 19.15 -3.13
N GLY A 265 39.29 18.43 -4.21
CA GLY A 265 40.21 18.84 -5.27
C GLY A 265 41.69 18.59 -4.99
N SER A 266 42.06 18.11 -3.81
CA SER A 266 43.46 17.76 -3.51
C SER A 266 43.86 16.43 -4.16
N THR A 267 45.15 16.30 -4.47
CA THR A 267 45.73 15.09 -5.06
C THR A 267 46.86 14.56 -4.20
N PHE A 268 47.01 13.24 -4.16
CA PHE A 268 48.16 12.58 -3.54
C PHE A 268 48.59 11.37 -4.38
N ARG A 269 49.83 10.93 -4.16
CA ARG A 269 50.44 9.85 -4.93
C ARG A 269 50.52 8.59 -4.06
N CYS A 270 49.98 7.49 -4.57
CA CYS A 270 50.23 6.15 -4.04
C CYS A 270 51.24 5.43 -4.94
N VAL A 271 51.99 4.49 -4.36
CA VAL A 271 52.91 3.63 -5.09
C VAL A 271 52.25 2.28 -5.27
N ALA A 272 52.12 1.80 -6.51
CA ALA A 272 51.63 0.47 -6.82
C ALA A 272 52.80 -0.40 -7.28
N GLU A 273 52.98 -1.56 -6.63
CA GLU A 273 54.06 -2.51 -6.93
C GLU A 273 53.45 -3.85 -7.33
N GLY A 274 53.77 -4.35 -8.53
CA GLY A 274 53.24 -5.62 -9.04
C GLY A 274 54.01 -6.07 -10.28
N GLY A 275 54.20 -7.39 -10.44
CA GLY A 275 54.86 -7.95 -11.63
C GLY A 275 56.34 -7.59 -11.79
N GLY A 276 57.00 -7.12 -10.71
CA GLY A 276 58.39 -6.67 -10.73
C GLY A 276 58.56 -5.20 -11.15
N GLU A 277 57.48 -4.48 -11.44
CA GLU A 277 57.49 -3.06 -11.82
C GLU A 277 56.83 -2.21 -10.73
N ARG A 278 57.28 -0.96 -10.59
CA ARG A 278 56.70 0.04 -9.69
C ARG A 278 56.14 1.18 -10.52
N THR A 279 54.85 1.48 -10.35
CA THR A 279 54.18 2.64 -10.98
C THR A 279 53.60 3.57 -9.90
N PHE A 280 53.40 4.84 -10.26
CA PHE A 280 52.73 5.81 -9.41
C PHE A 280 51.27 5.95 -9.80
N VAL A 281 50.40 5.93 -8.80
CA VAL A 281 48.97 6.17 -8.95
C VAL A 281 48.66 7.53 -8.35
N VAL A 282 48.09 8.45 -9.13
CA VAL A 282 47.61 9.74 -8.63
C VAL A 282 46.15 9.58 -8.25
N VAL A 283 45.83 9.86 -6.99
CA VAL A 283 44.47 9.86 -6.46
C VAL A 283 44.02 11.30 -6.26
N THR A 284 42.86 11.64 -6.78
CA THR A 284 42.21 12.96 -6.67
C THR A 284 40.98 12.82 -5.80
N VAL A 285 40.92 13.59 -4.71
CA VAL A 285 39.74 13.65 -3.84
C VAL A 285 38.71 14.55 -4.50
N GLU A 286 37.55 14.01 -4.89
CA GLU A 286 36.51 14.79 -5.58
C GLU A 286 35.69 15.63 -4.61
N ASP A 287 35.39 15.08 -3.44
CA ASP A 287 34.55 15.73 -2.44
C ASP A 287 34.93 15.34 -1.00
N ASN A 288 34.32 16.04 -0.04
CA ASN A 288 34.50 15.77 1.39
C ASN A 288 33.75 14.52 1.86
N SER A 289 33.06 13.79 0.97
CA SER A 289 32.37 12.54 1.29
C SER A 289 33.25 11.30 1.11
N GLY A 290 34.48 11.51 0.60
CA GLY A 290 35.45 10.45 0.33
C GLY A 290 35.34 9.86 -1.07
N SER A 291 34.64 10.52 -2.01
CA SER A 291 34.73 10.16 -3.42
C SER A 291 36.12 10.49 -3.95
N TYR A 292 36.70 9.58 -4.73
CA TYR A 292 38.00 9.76 -5.35
C TYR A 292 38.05 9.16 -6.76
N THR A 293 38.83 9.81 -7.62
CA THR A 293 39.25 9.27 -8.91
C THR A 293 40.74 9.01 -8.90
N TRP A 294 41.21 8.10 -9.74
CA TRP A 294 42.65 7.83 -9.84
C TRP A 294 43.09 7.50 -11.26
N MET A 295 44.37 7.72 -11.51
CA MET A 295 45.04 7.42 -12.78
C MET A 295 46.46 6.93 -12.53
N THR A 296 46.91 5.97 -13.32
CA THR A 296 48.31 5.50 -13.34
C THR A 296 49.16 6.42 -14.21
N LEU A 297 50.35 6.77 -13.74
CA LEU A 297 51.36 7.54 -14.49
C LEU A 297 52.31 6.62 -15.25
#